data_AF-F6IJV7-F1
#
_entry.id   AF-F6IJV7-F1
#
_cell.length_a   1.000
_cell.length_b   1.000
_cell.length_c   1.000
_cell.angle_alpha   90.00
_cell.angle_beta   90.00
_cell.angle_gamma   90.00
#
_symmetry.space_group_name_H-M   'P 1'
#
loop_
_entity.id
_entity.type
_entity.pdbx_description
1 polymer ?
#
loop_
_entity_poly.entity_id
_entity_poly.type
_entity_poly.pdbx_seq_one_letter_code
_entity_poly.pdbx_strand_id
1 'polypeptide(L)'
;MRNRNKPNKTGRNDNQPWRRFVRLGHDLLDQPAFRALSPTARALMIELAMLDNGRNNGSLYLSVRDAADRLGLVDINAVRNAFDELQAMGFIAVTKDASFHVKAGEASRARCWRLTWIAYPGHSGPTNEYAGIEPAPGTKARKRMEAGMRALKRYRKDRNSGRLPVRDSKSLG
;
A
#
# COMPACT_ATOMS: atom_id res chain seq x y z
N MET A 1 29.76 23.76 2.30
CA MET A 1 28.62 22.81 2.29
C MET A 1 27.49 23.37 3.15
N ARG A 2 26.29 23.64 2.59
CA ARG A 2 25.16 24.20 3.36
C ARG A 2 24.60 23.15 4.34
N ASN A 3 24.51 23.49 5.62
CA ASN A 3 23.97 22.65 6.67
C ASN A 3 22.45 22.48 6.49
N ARG A 4 22.03 21.38 5.84
CA ARG A 4 20.64 21.07 5.44
C ARG A 4 19.74 20.56 6.58
N ASN A 5 20.27 20.46 7.80
CA ASN A 5 19.59 19.84 8.94
C ASN A 5 18.79 20.80 9.84
N LYS A 6 18.62 22.07 9.45
CA LYS A 6 17.89 23.03 10.28
C LYS A 6 16.39 22.65 10.34
N PRO A 7 15.82 22.39 11.54
CA PRO A 7 14.38 22.17 11.68
C PRO A 7 13.61 23.38 11.15
N ASN A 8 12.44 23.14 10.54
CA ASN A 8 11.55 24.21 10.11
C ASN A 8 10.99 24.97 11.33
N LYS A 9 10.23 26.05 11.10
CA LYS A 9 9.64 26.87 12.18
C LYS A 9 8.75 26.10 13.17
N THR A 10 8.29 24.90 12.80
CA THR A 10 7.50 23.99 13.65
C THR A 10 8.34 22.90 14.34
N GLY A 11 9.67 22.97 14.28
CA GLY A 11 10.59 21.97 14.85
C GLY A 11 10.67 20.67 14.05
N ARG A 12 9.98 20.56 12.91
CA ARG A 12 10.01 19.37 12.06
C ARG A 12 11.22 19.41 11.14
N ASN A 13 11.95 18.30 11.07
CA ASN A 13 13.02 18.13 10.11
C ASN A 13 12.47 17.41 8.88
N ASP A 14 11.77 18.16 8.03
CA ASP A 14 11.12 17.67 6.80
C ASP A 14 12.12 17.08 5.77
N ASN A 15 13.42 17.25 6.02
CA ASN A 15 14.54 16.93 5.14
C ASN A 15 15.31 15.66 5.53
N GLN A 16 14.72 14.76 6.32
CA GLN A 16 15.31 13.46 6.69
C GLN A 16 14.54 12.31 6.03
N PRO A 17 14.87 11.91 4.78
CA PRO A 17 14.16 10.83 4.07
C PRO A 17 14.15 9.52 4.86
N TRP A 18 15.24 9.19 5.55
CA TRP A 18 15.42 7.99 6.37
C TRP A 18 14.60 7.95 7.67
N ARG A 19 13.89 9.04 8.02
CA ARG A 19 12.96 9.05 9.16
C ARG A 19 11.50 8.79 8.77
N ARG A 20 11.22 8.62 7.47
CA ARG A 20 9.87 8.36 6.98
C ARG A 20 9.50 6.90 7.21
N PHE A 21 8.23 6.67 7.51
CA PHE A 21 7.67 5.34 7.70
C PHE A 21 6.30 5.26 7.04
N VAL A 22 5.91 4.06 6.63
CA VAL A 22 4.56 3.78 6.13
C VAL A 22 3.70 3.33 7.31
N ARG A 23 2.59 4.03 7.57
CA ARG A 23 1.61 3.62 8.58
C ARG A 23 0.49 2.84 7.93
N LEU A 24 0.32 1.57 8.33
CA LEU A 24 -0.81 0.74 7.92
C LEU A 24 -1.70 0.51 9.15
N GLY A 25 -2.92 1.05 9.11
CA GLY A 25 -3.91 0.87 10.19
C GLY A 25 -4.47 -0.55 10.21
N HIS A 26 -4.80 -1.05 11.41
CA HIS A 26 -5.45 -2.36 11.54
C HIS A 26 -6.83 -2.40 10.89
N ASP A 27 -7.54 -1.27 10.91
CA ASP A 27 -8.80 -1.07 10.22
C ASP A 27 -8.69 -1.30 8.71
N LEU A 28 -7.57 -0.88 8.08
CA LEU A 28 -7.24 -1.16 6.69
C LEU A 28 -6.84 -2.63 6.49
N LEU A 29 -5.91 -3.12 7.31
CA LEU A 29 -5.37 -4.48 7.17
C LEU A 29 -6.44 -5.55 7.41
N ASP A 30 -7.46 -5.27 8.21
CA ASP A 30 -8.52 -6.23 8.55
C ASP A 30 -9.71 -6.19 7.58
N GLN A 31 -9.66 -5.35 6.54
CA GLN A 31 -10.70 -5.33 5.52
C GLN A 31 -10.72 -6.59 4.66
N PRO A 32 -11.92 -7.02 4.22
CA PRO A 32 -12.05 -8.09 3.22
C PRO A 32 -11.22 -7.82 1.97
N ALA A 33 -11.24 -6.59 1.46
CA ALA A 33 -10.45 -6.14 0.31
C ALA A 33 -8.94 -6.42 0.48
N PHE A 34 -8.34 -6.07 1.62
CA PHE A 34 -6.92 -6.35 1.87
C PHE A 34 -6.62 -7.85 1.94
N ARG A 35 -7.55 -8.62 2.51
CA ARG A 35 -7.43 -10.08 2.61
C ARG A 35 -7.61 -10.77 1.26
N ALA A 36 -8.31 -10.14 0.32
CA ALA A 36 -8.44 -10.61 -1.05
C ALA A 36 -7.12 -10.51 -1.83
N LEU A 37 -6.26 -9.52 -1.57
CA LEU A 37 -5.01 -9.26 -2.30
C LEU A 37 -4.02 -10.43 -2.26
N SER A 38 -3.29 -10.61 -3.37
CA SER A 38 -2.15 -11.52 -3.47
C SER A 38 -0.95 -11.00 -2.66
N PRO A 39 0.01 -11.87 -2.28
CA PRO A 39 1.23 -11.42 -1.62
C PRO A 39 1.98 -10.34 -2.42
N THR A 40 2.05 -10.50 -3.75
CA THR A 40 2.66 -9.51 -4.65
C THR A 40 1.93 -8.18 -4.61
N ALA A 41 0.59 -8.17 -4.65
CA ALA A 41 -0.19 -6.94 -4.54
C ALA A 41 0.01 -6.24 -3.19
N ARG A 42 0.08 -7.00 -2.08
CA ARG A 42 0.39 -6.42 -0.76
C ARG A 42 1.78 -5.80 -0.70
N ALA A 43 2.78 -6.46 -1.30
CA ALA A 43 4.14 -5.92 -1.38
C ALA A 43 4.20 -4.66 -2.25
N LEU A 44 3.54 -4.67 -3.42
CA LEU A 44 3.45 -3.52 -4.32
C LEU A 44 2.78 -2.31 -3.63
N MET A 45 1.76 -2.55 -2.81
CA MET A 45 1.10 -1.50 -2.02
C MET A 45 2.10 -0.76 -1.13
N ILE A 46 3.05 -1.48 -0.53
CA ILE A 46 4.09 -0.91 0.33
C ILE A 46 5.09 -0.11 -0.50
N GLU A 47 5.52 -0.62 -1.66
CA GLU A 47 6.42 0.12 -2.57
C GLU A 47 5.82 1.46 -3.01
N LEU A 48 4.52 1.47 -3.37
CA LEU A 48 3.82 2.71 -3.69
C LEU A 48 3.74 3.66 -2.49
N ALA A 49 3.50 3.13 -1.28
CA ALA A 49 3.48 3.93 -0.06
C ALA A 49 4.85 4.52 0.31
N MET A 50 5.94 3.85 -0.04
CA MET A 50 7.29 4.39 0.15
C MET A 50 7.60 5.56 -0.79
N LEU A 51 6.89 5.68 -1.92
CA LEU A 51 7.03 6.83 -2.83
C LEU A 51 6.30 8.08 -2.32
N ASP A 52 5.33 7.92 -1.40
CA ASP A 52 4.64 9.04 -0.81
C ASP A 52 5.56 9.83 0.14
N ASN A 53 5.53 11.15 0.01
CA ASN A 53 6.27 12.09 0.84
C ASN A 53 5.33 13.00 1.66
N GLY A 54 4.05 12.65 1.75
CA GLY A 54 3.01 13.42 2.40
C GLY A 54 2.47 14.61 1.59
N ARG A 55 3.02 14.87 0.39
CA ARG A 55 2.61 15.99 -0.48
C ARG A 55 2.36 15.57 -1.93
N ASN A 56 2.89 14.42 -2.36
CA ASN A 56 2.84 13.93 -3.73
C ASN A 56 1.85 12.78 -3.95
N ASN A 57 1.03 12.41 -2.97
CA ASN A 57 -0.08 11.49 -3.20
C ASN A 57 -0.90 11.97 -4.41
N GLY A 58 -1.20 11.07 -5.36
CA GLY A 58 -1.81 11.38 -6.66
C GLY A 58 -0.88 11.90 -7.74
N SER A 59 0.43 11.88 -7.50
CA SER A 59 1.48 11.96 -8.52
C SER A 59 2.53 10.89 -8.29
N LEU A 60 2.12 9.74 -7.71
CA LEU A 60 3.03 8.63 -7.46
C LEU A 60 3.29 7.91 -8.78
N TYR A 61 4.55 7.91 -9.21
CA TYR A 61 4.98 7.27 -10.44
C TYR A 61 5.73 5.99 -10.11
N LEU A 62 5.24 4.87 -10.63
CA LEU A 62 5.94 3.59 -10.58
C LEU A 62 5.56 2.77 -11.81
N SER A 63 6.52 2.53 -12.70
CA SER A 63 6.29 1.69 -13.87
C SER A 63 6.22 0.22 -13.46
N VAL A 64 5.61 -0.62 -14.30
CA VAL A 64 5.55 -2.07 -14.06
C VAL A 64 6.94 -2.69 -13.98
N ARG A 65 7.90 -2.21 -14.79
CA ARG A 65 9.28 -2.72 -14.78
C ARG A 65 10.01 -2.32 -13.50
N ASP A 66 9.94 -1.05 -13.12
CA ASP A 66 10.56 -0.59 -11.87
C ASP A 66 9.93 -1.27 -10.65
N ALA A 67 8.62 -1.50 -10.68
CA ALA A 67 7.94 -2.28 -9.65
C ALA A 67 8.46 -3.73 -9.59
N ALA A 68 8.67 -4.37 -10.73
CA ALA A 68 9.22 -5.72 -10.78
C ALA A 68 10.63 -5.78 -10.18
N ASP A 69 11.50 -4.84 -10.56
CA ASP A 69 12.86 -4.75 -10.03
C ASP A 69 12.87 -4.52 -8.51
N ARG A 70 12.01 -3.61 -8.01
CA ARG A 70 11.88 -3.34 -6.57
C ARG A 70 11.34 -4.54 -5.79
N LEU A 71 10.41 -5.28 -6.38
CA LEU A 71 9.84 -6.49 -5.78
C LEU A 71 10.74 -7.73 -5.93
N GLY A 72 11.83 -7.64 -6.70
CA GLY A 72 12.69 -8.77 -7.02
C GLY A 72 11.99 -9.86 -7.85
N LEU A 73 11.06 -9.46 -8.72
CA LEU A 73 10.26 -10.36 -9.54
C LEU A 73 10.69 -10.32 -11.01
N VAL A 74 10.90 -11.50 -11.59
CA VAL A 74 11.13 -11.65 -13.04
C VAL A 74 9.81 -11.60 -13.83
N ASP A 75 8.72 -12.06 -13.22
CA ASP A 75 7.41 -12.12 -13.88
C ASP A 75 6.69 -10.75 -13.87
N ILE A 76 6.84 -10.03 -14.99
CA ILE A 76 6.16 -8.75 -15.26
C ILE A 76 4.64 -8.89 -15.23
N ASN A 77 4.07 -10.03 -15.62
CA ASN A 77 2.61 -10.21 -15.63
C ASN A 77 2.06 -10.32 -14.21
N ALA A 78 2.78 -10.97 -13.28
CA ALA A 78 2.41 -10.96 -11.87
C ALA A 78 2.35 -9.54 -11.30
N VAL A 79 3.26 -8.66 -11.72
CA VAL A 79 3.29 -7.24 -11.30
C VAL A 79 2.13 -6.46 -11.91
N ARG A 80 1.80 -6.66 -13.20
CA ARG A 80 0.61 -6.07 -13.82
C ARG A 80 -0.67 -6.46 -13.10
N ASN A 81 -0.84 -7.76 -12.85
CA ASN A 81 -1.98 -8.29 -12.10
C ASN A 81 -2.04 -7.70 -10.69
N ALA A 82 -0.89 -7.43 -10.05
CA ALA A 82 -0.85 -6.79 -8.74
C ALA A 82 -1.35 -5.34 -8.77
N PHE A 83 -1.02 -4.55 -9.81
CA PHE A 83 -1.60 -3.23 -10.01
C PHE A 83 -3.13 -3.32 -10.21
N ASP A 84 -3.58 -4.26 -11.05
CA ASP A 84 -5.00 -4.46 -11.32
C ASP A 84 -5.76 -4.90 -10.06
N GLU A 85 -5.18 -5.79 -9.24
CA GLU A 85 -5.75 -6.21 -7.95
C GLU A 85 -5.88 -5.03 -6.98
N LEU A 86 -4.84 -4.18 -6.86
CA LEU A 86 -4.88 -3.02 -5.97
C LEU A 86 -5.92 -1.98 -6.42
N GLN A 87 -6.06 -1.78 -7.73
CA GLN A 87 -7.07 -0.87 -8.27
C GLN A 87 -8.48 -1.44 -8.07
N ALA A 88 -8.70 -2.71 -8.41
CA ALA A 88 -10.00 -3.37 -8.26
C ALA A 88 -10.47 -3.44 -6.80
N MET A 89 -9.53 -3.59 -5.85
CA MET A 89 -9.82 -3.60 -4.41
C MET A 89 -9.79 -2.19 -3.77
N GLY A 90 -9.70 -1.13 -4.56
CA GLY A 90 -9.85 0.25 -4.09
C GLY A 90 -8.69 0.78 -3.24
N PHE A 91 -7.50 0.18 -3.33
CA PHE A 91 -6.30 0.67 -2.62
C PHE A 91 -5.58 1.77 -3.40
N ILE A 92 -5.61 1.70 -4.73
CA ILE A 92 -5.01 2.71 -5.60
C ILE A 92 -6.01 3.19 -6.65
N ALA A 93 -5.85 4.43 -7.10
CA ALA A 93 -6.60 4.98 -8.22
C ALA A 93 -5.67 5.74 -9.15
N VAL A 94 -5.98 5.71 -10.45
CA VAL A 94 -5.26 6.51 -11.47
C VAL A 94 -5.71 7.98 -11.33
N THR A 95 -4.76 8.90 -11.26
CA THR A 95 -5.03 10.35 -11.18
C THR A 95 -4.71 11.10 -12.46
N LYS A 96 -3.80 10.57 -13.28
CA LYS A 96 -3.53 11.01 -14.65
C LYS A 96 -3.43 9.78 -15.52
N ASP A 97 -4.31 9.69 -16.50
CA ASP A 97 -4.24 8.64 -17.51
C ASP A 97 -2.96 8.78 -18.32
N ALA A 98 -2.41 7.64 -18.72
CA ALA A 98 -1.25 7.60 -19.58
C ALA A 98 -1.62 8.18 -20.95
N SER A 99 -1.26 9.44 -21.21
CA SER A 99 -1.43 10.03 -22.54
C SER A 99 -0.36 9.44 -23.46
N PHE A 100 -0.77 8.51 -24.33
CA PHE A 100 0.09 7.96 -25.39
C PHE A 100 0.34 8.97 -26.55
N HIS A 101 -0.39 10.08 -26.58
CA HIS A 101 -0.16 11.20 -27.50
C HIS A 101 0.88 12.17 -26.96
N VAL A 102 2.14 11.73 -26.94
CA VAL A 102 3.26 12.60 -26.61
C VAL A 102 4.24 12.52 -27.78
N LYS A 103 4.54 13.67 -28.40
CA LYS A 103 5.47 13.79 -29.53
C LYS A 103 6.79 13.10 -29.17
N ALA A 104 7.39 12.42 -30.15
CA ALA A 104 8.66 11.71 -30.01
C ALA A 104 9.72 12.63 -29.37
N GLY A 105 10.02 12.41 -28.09
CA GLY A 105 10.96 13.24 -27.31
C GLY A 105 10.58 13.43 -25.84
N GLU A 106 9.29 13.40 -25.49
CA GLU A 106 8.85 13.36 -24.09
C GLU A 106 8.55 11.91 -23.71
N ALA A 107 9.16 11.41 -22.64
CA ALA A 107 8.96 10.05 -22.16
C ALA A 107 7.46 9.76 -21.99
N SER A 108 6.99 8.67 -22.60
CA SER A 108 5.63 8.13 -22.46
C SER A 108 5.16 8.29 -21.02
N ARG A 109 4.13 9.12 -20.79
CA ARG A 109 3.66 9.46 -19.44
C ARG A 109 3.02 8.21 -18.84
N ALA A 110 3.76 7.43 -18.05
CA ALA A 110 3.17 6.30 -17.35
C ALA A 110 2.11 6.79 -16.34
N ARG A 111 1.17 5.91 -15.99
CA ARG A 111 0.06 6.20 -15.08
C ARG A 111 0.58 6.75 -13.75
N CYS A 112 -0.01 7.85 -13.29
CA CYS A 112 0.18 8.33 -11.92
C CYS A 112 -0.87 7.74 -11.00
N TRP A 113 -0.45 7.35 -9.80
CA TRP A 113 -1.31 6.72 -8.80
C TRP A 113 -1.53 7.63 -7.59
N ARG A 114 -2.68 7.46 -6.94
CA ARG A 114 -2.92 7.86 -5.55
C ARG A 114 -3.21 6.66 -4.69
N LEU A 115 -2.84 6.75 -3.41
CA LEU A 115 -3.23 5.83 -2.35
C LEU A 115 -4.51 6.33 -1.71
N THR A 116 -5.54 5.49 -1.68
CA THR A 116 -6.90 5.89 -1.25
C THR A 116 -7.02 6.03 0.27
N TRP A 117 -6.11 5.42 1.03
CA TRP A 117 -6.05 5.50 2.50
C TRP A 117 -5.16 6.64 3.03
N ILE A 118 -4.54 7.41 2.15
CA ILE A 118 -3.76 8.60 2.50
C ILE A 118 -4.51 9.83 1.99
N ALA A 119 -4.48 10.93 2.74
CA ALA A 119 -5.06 12.19 2.30
C ALA A 119 -4.45 12.63 0.95
N TYR A 120 -5.28 13.21 0.09
CA TYR A 120 -4.90 13.67 -1.24
C TYR A 120 -5.16 15.19 -1.33
N PRO A 121 -4.24 16.00 -1.90
CA PRO A 121 -4.45 17.45 -2.03
C PRO A 121 -5.81 17.79 -2.67
N GLY A 122 -6.53 18.74 -2.07
CA GLY A 122 -7.88 19.12 -2.52
C GLY A 122 -9.03 18.33 -1.88
N HIS A 123 -8.73 17.39 -0.98
CA HIS A 123 -9.74 16.62 -0.25
C HIS A 123 -9.58 16.77 1.28
N SER A 124 -10.69 16.62 2.02
CA SER A 124 -10.73 16.74 3.49
C SER A 124 -10.15 15.55 4.24
N GLY A 125 -9.79 14.46 3.55
CA GLY A 125 -9.26 13.24 4.16
C GLY A 125 -9.01 12.12 3.15
N PRO A 126 -8.60 10.92 3.61
CA PRO A 126 -8.53 9.73 2.78
C PRO A 126 -9.93 9.30 2.32
N THR A 127 -10.04 8.77 1.10
CA THR A 127 -11.32 8.30 0.53
C THR A 127 -11.68 6.89 0.96
N ASN A 128 -10.68 6.07 1.34
CA ASN A 128 -10.83 4.69 1.81
C ASN A 128 -11.72 3.83 0.89
N GLU A 129 -11.53 3.93 -0.42
CA GLU A 129 -12.34 3.21 -1.43
C GLU A 129 -12.37 1.70 -1.25
N TYR A 130 -11.36 1.11 -0.60
CA TYR A 130 -11.30 -0.30 -0.25
C TYR A 130 -12.33 -0.75 0.80
N ALA A 131 -12.94 0.19 1.54
CA ALA A 131 -13.82 -0.13 2.65
C ALA A 131 -15.09 -0.87 2.18
N GLY A 132 -15.31 -2.07 2.72
CA GLY A 132 -16.47 -2.89 2.37
C GLY A 132 -16.41 -3.57 0.99
N ILE A 133 -15.35 -3.39 0.21
CA ILE A 133 -15.18 -4.11 -1.05
C ILE A 133 -14.95 -5.60 -0.76
N GLU A 134 -15.74 -6.45 -1.40
CA GLU A 134 -15.50 -7.87 -1.47
C GLU A 134 -15.35 -8.32 -2.93
N PRO A 135 -14.39 -9.21 -3.25
CA PRO A 135 -14.29 -9.80 -4.57
C PRO A 135 -15.51 -10.67 -4.88
N ALA A 136 -15.81 -10.81 -6.18
CA ALA A 136 -16.92 -11.60 -6.66
C ALA A 136 -16.83 -13.08 -6.22
N PRO A 137 -17.97 -13.75 -5.95
CA PRO A 137 -18.00 -15.18 -5.61
C PRO A 137 -17.27 -16.05 -6.65
N GLY A 138 -16.69 -17.17 -6.19
CA GLY A 138 -16.01 -18.13 -7.07
C GLY A 138 -14.59 -17.73 -7.54
N THR A 139 -14.18 -16.47 -7.36
CA THR A 139 -12.85 -16.00 -7.77
C THR A 139 -11.73 -16.48 -6.84
N LYS A 140 -10.48 -16.50 -7.33
CA LYS A 140 -9.30 -16.76 -6.49
C LYS A 140 -9.15 -15.73 -5.37
N ALA A 141 -9.47 -14.46 -5.65
CA ALA A 141 -9.45 -13.37 -4.67
C ALA A 141 -10.45 -13.62 -3.53
N ARG A 142 -11.67 -14.11 -3.83
CA ARG A 142 -12.66 -14.51 -2.82
C ARG A 142 -12.14 -15.63 -1.91
N LYS A 143 -11.56 -16.68 -2.49
CA LYS A 143 -10.98 -17.79 -1.72
C LYS A 143 -9.86 -17.30 -0.78
N ARG A 144 -8.99 -16.40 -1.29
CA ARG A 144 -7.93 -15.74 -0.49
C ARG A 144 -8.51 -14.93 0.67
N MET A 145 -9.51 -14.10 0.39
CA MET A 145 -10.23 -13.30 1.38
C MET A 145 -10.81 -14.17 2.48
N GLU A 146 -11.61 -15.17 2.14
CA GLU A 146 -12.28 -16.05 3.10
C GLU A 146 -11.27 -16.79 4.00
N ALA A 147 -10.20 -17.32 3.41
CA ALA A 147 -9.12 -17.96 4.15
C ALA A 147 -8.42 -16.99 5.12
N GLY A 148 -8.12 -15.77 4.66
CA GLY A 148 -7.50 -14.72 5.47
C GLY A 148 -8.39 -14.27 6.63
N MET A 149 -9.67 -14.05 6.37
CA MET A 149 -10.66 -13.65 7.39
C MET A 149 -10.86 -14.75 8.43
N ARG A 150 -10.91 -16.03 8.01
CA ARG A 150 -10.97 -17.18 8.91
C ARG A 150 -9.73 -17.26 9.81
N ALA A 151 -8.55 -17.02 9.24
CA ALA A 151 -7.30 -17.00 10.02
C ALA A 151 -7.28 -15.88 11.07
N LEU A 152 -7.70 -14.67 10.71
CA LEU A 152 -7.83 -13.55 11.66
C LEU A 152 -8.84 -13.85 12.76
N LYS A 153 -10.00 -14.42 12.42
CA LYS A 153 -11.02 -14.81 13.40
C LYS A 153 -10.48 -15.83 14.39
N ARG A 154 -9.74 -16.83 13.91
CA ARG A 154 -9.08 -17.82 14.77
C ARG A 154 -8.07 -17.16 15.70
N TYR A 155 -7.16 -16.33 15.17
CA TYR A 155 -6.17 -15.60 15.98
C TYR A 155 -6.81 -14.76 17.09
N ARG A 156 -7.87 -14.00 16.77
CA ARG A 156 -8.60 -13.18 17.76
C ARG A 156 -9.26 -14.04 18.84
N LYS A 157 -9.84 -15.19 18.47
CA LYS A 157 -10.41 -16.15 19.41
C LYS A 157 -9.36 -16.71 20.36
N ASP A 158 -8.23 -17.15 19.83
CA ASP A 158 -7.14 -17.73 20.62
C ASP A 158 -6.52 -16.69 21.56
N ARG A 159 -6.33 -15.46 21.07
CA ARG A 159 -5.89 -14.31 21.88
C ARG A 159 -6.84 -14.03 23.04
N ASN A 160 -8.13 -13.91 22.75
CA ASN A 160 -9.13 -13.57 23.76
C ASN A 160 -9.37 -14.71 24.77
N SER A 161 -9.04 -15.95 24.41
CA SER A 161 -9.15 -17.12 25.30
C SER A 161 -7.85 -17.44 26.05
N GLY A 162 -6.81 -16.60 25.93
CA GLY A 162 -5.52 -16.81 26.60
C GLY A 162 -4.74 -18.02 26.08
N ARG A 163 -5.08 -18.53 24.89
CA ARG A 163 -4.47 -19.75 24.30
C ARG A 163 -3.26 -19.46 23.43
N LEU A 164 -2.90 -18.19 23.22
CA LEU A 164 -1.65 -17.86 22.55
C LEU A 164 -0.47 -18.20 23.47
N PRO A 165 0.61 -18.80 22.95
CA PRO A 165 1.82 -19.03 23.72
C PRO A 165 2.47 -17.67 24.02
N VAL A 166 2.08 -17.04 25.13
CA VAL A 166 2.84 -15.94 25.71
C VAL A 166 3.98 -16.60 26.46
N ARG A 167 5.20 -16.53 25.92
CA ARG A 167 6.38 -16.74 26.76
C ARG A 167 6.46 -15.52 27.68
N ASP A 168 6.07 -15.69 28.92
CA ASP A 168 6.45 -14.76 29.98
C ASP A 168 7.98 -14.75 30.02
N SER A 169 8.60 -13.72 29.44
CA SER A 169 10.01 -13.43 29.63
C SER A 169 10.22 -12.87 31.04
N LYS A 170 9.99 -13.72 32.06
CA LYS A 170 10.43 -13.54 33.43
C LYS A 170 11.60 -14.48 33.69
N SER A 171 12.73 -14.20 33.06
CA SER A 171 14.02 -14.83 33.39
C SER A 171 15.17 -14.05 32.76
N LEU A 172 15.37 -12.84 33.27
CA LEU A 172 16.69 -12.22 33.35
C LEU A 172 16.79 -11.68 34.79
N GLY A 173 17.13 -12.61 35.69
CA GLY A 173 17.70 -12.31 37.00
C GLY A 173 19.20 -12.52 36.93
#